data_AF-A0A0A2WHU6-F1
#
_entry.id   AF-A0A0A2WHU6-F1
#
_cell.length_a   1.000
_cell.length_b   1.000
_cell.length_c   1.000
_cell.angle_alpha   90.00
_cell.angle_beta   90.00
_cell.angle_gamma   90.00
#
_symmetry.space_group_name_H-M   'P 1'
#
loop_
_entity.id
_entity.type
_entity.pdbx_description
1 polymer ?
#
loop_
_entity_poly.entity_id
_entity_poly.type
_entity_poly.pdbx_seq_one_letter_code
_entity_poly.pdbx_strand_id
1 'polypeptide(L)'
;MLLVVQHPIADLRPFLGADSGALGRPAWPVPDPQHDYIRGTGRVRRRMRGGIDDWAGEDLYGDASRAIRFGDRLGEQTFDIHGEQARVRTSFRRFLSSGTVGRFEIGLGLDTGSHDHLAVATRLAQLPVQLRSGQQIKLIDAGTRLAAQLLDATTRHAAPGSPQGNAATGQAKPSGAQRWWMAAGNPVIVLEFQPGEGASVMPDAAQPVEVGLAGVKLWHAWIGLGGALHGTWLIERGNDERTVRRLRINLSRLHAERECLRIVLQTMGNGQRLAITQANSDGVQTYLNEAVHGLQKRQRFGIAQSPILEASMDAYGIAIAGQSASLDTMRRQVKDKVDAYIRRQEAKIVQNIHNGDVIQNTTTVGNLGQGAVVNVVTAKEIENAFNNAFKMVREADGATQDRKDKLDALIKQVQELVPQLPEETKAQALSDMETLTREATSAKPRRKMLEVSGEGLIEAAKTVAKMVPSITAAVAGLLTLFA
;
A
#
# COMPACT_ATOMS: atom_id res chain seq x y z
N MET A 1 7.66 -26.39 0.99
CA MET A 1 7.29 -24.98 0.63
C MET A 1 7.97 -23.92 1.53
N LEU A 2 8.16 -22.68 1.04
CA LEU A 2 8.66 -21.51 1.79
C LEU A 2 7.76 -20.30 1.55
N LEU A 3 7.20 -19.72 2.61
CA LEU A 3 6.49 -18.45 2.57
C LEU A 3 7.35 -17.32 3.14
N VAL A 4 7.31 -16.15 2.52
CA VAL A 4 7.96 -14.94 3.03
C VAL A 4 6.93 -13.81 3.10
N VAL A 5 6.73 -13.25 4.29
CA VAL A 5 6.01 -11.97 4.45
C VAL A 5 7.06 -10.87 4.55
N GLN A 6 6.92 -9.84 3.72
CA GLN A 6 7.81 -8.69 3.71
C GLN A 6 7.06 -7.42 4.06
N HIS A 7 7.62 -6.61 4.97
CA HIS A 7 7.15 -5.26 5.28
C HIS A 7 8.18 -4.22 4.82
N PRO A 8 7.90 -3.46 3.75
CA PRO A 8 8.72 -2.32 3.35
C PRO A 8 8.71 -1.22 4.42
N ILE A 9 9.84 -0.55 4.63
CA ILE A 9 10.00 0.54 5.59
C ILE A 9 10.76 1.67 4.90
N ALA A 10 10.14 2.84 4.76
CA ALA A 10 10.80 4.04 4.26
C ALA A 10 11.34 4.85 5.44
N ASP A 11 12.65 5.15 5.44
CA ASP A 11 13.27 6.10 6.36
C ASP A 11 13.37 7.48 5.69
N LEU A 12 12.57 8.43 6.16
CA LEU A 12 12.47 9.77 5.60
C LEU A 12 13.42 10.78 6.27
N ARG A 13 14.12 10.35 7.33
CA ARG A 13 15.06 11.21 8.07
C ARG A 13 16.17 11.80 7.22
N PRO A 14 16.74 11.11 6.21
CA PRO A 14 17.71 11.70 5.30
C PRO A 14 17.20 12.94 4.55
N PHE A 15 15.88 13.14 4.48
CA PHE A 15 15.25 14.24 3.74
C PHE A 15 14.85 15.42 4.62
N LEU A 16 15.04 15.39 5.95
CA LEU A 16 14.51 16.43 6.83
C LEU A 16 15.32 17.73 6.83
N GLY A 17 16.55 17.74 6.30
CA GLY A 17 17.45 18.92 6.28
C GLY A 17 17.94 19.39 7.66
N ALA A 18 17.34 18.90 8.75
CA ALA A 18 17.68 19.16 10.14
C ALA A 18 18.17 17.88 10.84
N ASP A 19 18.72 18.05 12.05
CA ASP A 19 19.12 16.91 12.89
C ASP A 19 17.89 16.07 13.27
N SER A 20 17.78 14.89 12.66
CA SER A 20 16.72 13.91 12.90
C SER A 20 16.99 13.02 14.11
N GLY A 21 18.11 13.22 14.80
CA GLY A 21 18.56 12.34 15.87
C GLY A 21 18.95 10.94 15.38
N ALA A 22 19.01 10.67 14.08
CA ALA A 22 19.39 9.35 13.56
C ALA A 22 20.77 8.92 14.11
N LEU A 23 20.88 7.66 14.53
CA LEU A 23 22.16 7.08 14.94
C LEU A 23 23.02 6.84 13.69
N GLY A 24 24.31 7.15 13.77
CA GLY A 24 25.25 6.90 12.67
C GLY A 24 25.59 5.42 12.43
N ARG A 25 25.16 4.52 13.33
CA ARG A 25 25.36 3.06 13.22
C ARG A 25 24.06 2.31 13.48
N PRO A 26 23.76 1.23 12.74
CA PRO A 26 24.56 0.66 11.65
C PRO A 26 24.61 1.57 10.40
N ALA A 27 25.76 1.61 9.72
CA ALA A 27 25.97 2.43 8.53
C ALA A 27 25.50 1.70 7.25
N TRP A 28 24.18 1.59 7.06
CA TRP A 28 23.60 0.98 5.86
C TRP A 28 24.00 1.75 4.58
N PRO A 29 24.21 1.07 3.43
CA PRO A 29 24.04 -0.36 3.14
C PRO A 29 25.20 -1.27 3.57
N VAL A 30 26.28 -0.73 4.15
CA VAL A 30 27.53 -1.44 4.44
C VAL A 30 27.83 -1.48 5.95
N PRO A 31 26.91 -2.02 6.78
CA PRO A 31 27.15 -2.09 8.22
C PRO A 31 28.30 -3.05 8.55
N ASP A 32 28.88 -2.88 9.73
CA ASP A 32 29.93 -3.77 10.23
C ASP A 32 29.32 -4.96 11.00
N PRO A 33 29.34 -6.19 10.47
CA PRO A 33 28.74 -7.35 11.14
C PRO A 33 29.44 -7.77 12.44
N GLN A 34 30.64 -7.26 12.73
CA GLN A 34 31.35 -7.56 13.98
C GLN A 34 30.91 -6.64 15.13
N HIS A 35 30.55 -5.39 14.82
CA HIS A 35 30.31 -4.36 15.83
C HIS A 35 28.88 -3.79 15.81
N ASP A 36 28.20 -3.82 14.67
CA ASP A 36 26.91 -3.16 14.52
C ASP A 36 25.74 -4.04 14.96
N TYR A 37 24.74 -3.39 15.56
CA TYR A 37 23.47 -3.98 15.93
C TYR A 37 22.36 -2.91 15.91
N ILE A 38 21.11 -3.35 15.80
CA ILE A 38 19.93 -2.50 15.91
C ILE A 38 19.30 -2.74 17.28
N ARG A 39 19.14 -1.69 18.09
CA ARG A 39 18.59 -1.78 19.45
C ARG A 39 17.21 -2.45 19.44
N GLY A 40 17.02 -3.48 20.25
CA GLY A 40 15.75 -4.20 20.30
C GLY A 40 15.41 -5.09 19.11
N THR A 41 16.23 -5.09 18.07
CA THR A 41 16.08 -5.96 16.90
C THR A 41 17.10 -7.09 16.99
N GLY A 42 18.40 -6.78 16.90
CA GLY A 42 19.47 -7.77 16.99
C GLY A 42 20.77 -7.34 16.31
N ARG A 43 21.77 -8.23 16.31
CA ARG A 43 23.08 -8.01 15.68
C ARG A 43 22.99 -8.00 14.16
N VAL A 44 23.87 -7.25 13.51
CA VAL A 44 24.09 -7.38 12.07
C VAL A 44 24.78 -8.72 11.79
N ARG A 45 24.36 -9.42 10.74
CA ARG A 45 24.90 -10.72 10.33
C ARG A 45 25.10 -10.76 8.82
N ARG A 46 26.02 -11.61 8.38
CA ARG A 46 26.15 -12.00 6.96
C ARG A 46 25.15 -13.10 6.61
N ARG A 47 24.57 -13.04 5.41
CA ARG A 47 23.77 -14.12 4.84
C ARG A 47 24.70 -15.28 4.50
N MET A 48 24.34 -16.50 4.93
CA MET A 48 25.17 -17.71 4.67
C MET A 48 25.41 -17.95 3.18
N ARG A 49 24.40 -17.68 2.33
CA ARG A 49 24.48 -17.80 0.86
C ARG A 49 24.87 -16.48 0.17
N GLY A 50 25.47 -15.54 0.89
CA GLY A 50 25.84 -14.21 0.37
C GLY A 50 24.64 -13.32 -0.01
N GLY A 51 24.92 -12.21 -0.66
CA GLY A 51 23.94 -11.28 -1.23
C GLY A 51 23.55 -11.64 -2.66
N ILE A 52 23.25 -10.63 -3.45
CA ILE A 52 23.25 -10.72 -4.92
C ILE A 52 23.95 -9.46 -5.45
N ASP A 53 24.86 -9.62 -6.41
CA ASP A 53 25.77 -8.55 -6.84
C ASP A 53 25.05 -7.28 -7.34
N ASP A 54 23.92 -7.41 -8.04
CA ASP A 54 23.17 -6.24 -8.55
C ASP A 54 22.42 -5.46 -7.45
N TRP A 55 22.42 -5.95 -6.20
CA TRP A 55 21.77 -5.33 -5.06
C TRP A 55 22.74 -5.19 -3.89
N ALA A 56 23.38 -4.03 -3.81
CA ALA A 56 24.28 -3.68 -2.71
C ALA A 56 23.57 -3.80 -1.36
N GLY A 57 24.28 -4.35 -0.36
CA GLY A 57 23.77 -4.52 1.01
C GLY A 57 22.82 -5.70 1.22
N GLU A 58 22.59 -6.55 0.21
CA GLU A 58 21.76 -7.76 0.38
C GLU A 58 22.47 -8.90 1.12
N ASP A 59 23.79 -8.85 1.25
CA ASP A 59 24.59 -9.85 1.96
C ASP A 59 24.59 -9.64 3.48
N LEU A 60 24.20 -8.45 3.95
CA LEU A 60 24.16 -8.06 5.36
C LEU A 60 22.71 -7.82 5.81
N TYR A 61 22.38 -8.21 7.03
CA TYR A 61 21.05 -7.98 7.60
C TYR A 61 21.10 -7.85 9.12
N GLY A 62 20.18 -7.08 9.69
CA GLY A 62 19.89 -7.09 11.12
C GLY A 62 19.06 -8.32 11.46
N ASP A 63 19.51 -9.14 12.41
CA ASP A 63 18.73 -10.25 12.95
C ASP A 63 17.48 -9.71 13.65
N ALA A 64 16.30 -9.98 13.08
CA ALA A 64 15.03 -9.44 13.59
C ALA A 64 14.33 -10.38 14.59
N SER A 65 15.03 -11.39 15.11
CA SER A 65 14.46 -12.35 16.07
C SER A 65 13.96 -11.75 17.38
N ARG A 66 14.43 -10.56 17.78
CA ARG A 66 13.89 -9.87 18.96
C ARG A 66 12.80 -8.86 18.63
N ALA A 67 12.71 -8.40 17.38
CA ALA A 67 11.72 -7.42 16.95
C ALA A 67 10.33 -8.04 16.76
N ILE A 68 10.30 -9.23 16.18
CA ILE A 68 9.08 -9.99 15.93
C ILE A 68 9.30 -11.44 16.35
N ARG A 69 8.39 -11.95 17.18
CA ARG A 69 8.42 -13.31 17.72
C ARG A 69 7.11 -13.99 17.40
N PHE A 70 7.16 -15.29 17.19
CA PHE A 70 5.94 -16.09 17.19
C PHE A 70 5.65 -16.49 18.64
N GLY A 71 4.37 -16.73 18.95
CA GLY A 71 4.00 -17.33 20.23
C GLY A 71 4.75 -18.65 20.47
N ASP A 72 4.76 -19.11 21.71
CA ASP A 72 5.42 -20.35 22.08
C ASP A 72 4.96 -21.48 21.15
N ARG A 73 5.92 -22.26 20.63
CA ARG A 73 5.69 -23.52 19.91
C ARG A 73 5.23 -23.46 18.45
N LEU A 74 5.52 -22.41 17.67
CA LEU A 74 5.20 -22.42 16.21
C LEU A 74 5.66 -23.73 15.51
N GLY A 75 6.85 -24.22 15.83
CA GLY A 75 7.42 -25.46 15.25
C GLY A 75 6.87 -26.79 15.78
N GLU A 76 6.05 -26.76 16.82
CA GLU A 76 5.40 -27.93 17.42
C GLU A 76 3.90 -27.98 17.08
N GLN A 77 3.32 -26.84 16.67
CA GLN A 77 1.93 -26.75 16.27
C GLN A 77 1.74 -27.26 14.83
N THR A 78 0.69 -28.05 14.64
CA THR A 78 0.12 -28.31 13.32
C THR A 78 -0.99 -27.30 13.06
N PHE A 79 -1.06 -26.83 11.83
CA PHE A 79 -2.08 -25.89 11.37
C PHE A 79 -2.98 -26.62 10.42
N ASP A 80 -4.29 -26.55 10.65
CA ASP A 80 -5.26 -26.96 9.64
C ASP A 80 -5.35 -25.89 8.55
N ILE A 81 -5.08 -26.29 7.31
CA ILE A 81 -5.23 -25.48 6.11
C ILE A 81 -6.14 -26.28 5.19
N HIS A 82 -7.43 -25.95 5.19
CA HIS A 82 -8.46 -26.59 4.35
C HIS A 82 -8.55 -28.12 4.53
N GLY A 83 -8.41 -28.61 5.77
CA GLY A 83 -8.48 -30.04 6.10
C GLY A 83 -7.11 -30.73 6.09
N GLU A 84 -6.05 -30.03 5.67
CA GLU A 84 -4.69 -30.57 5.66
C GLU A 84 -3.84 -30.03 6.81
N GLN A 85 -3.13 -30.94 7.49
CA GLN A 85 -2.24 -30.59 8.57
C GLN A 85 -0.89 -30.10 8.02
N ALA A 86 -0.54 -28.87 8.34
CA ALA A 86 0.72 -28.24 7.97
C ALA A 86 1.60 -28.03 9.20
N ARG A 87 2.88 -28.42 9.13
CA ARG A 87 3.87 -28.05 10.13
C ARG A 87 4.62 -26.79 9.68
N VAL A 88 4.56 -25.74 10.49
CA VAL A 88 5.15 -24.44 10.17
C VAL A 88 6.37 -24.20 11.05
N ARG A 89 7.48 -23.73 10.48
CA ARG A 89 8.67 -23.34 11.23
C ARG A 89 9.16 -21.97 10.81
N THR A 90 9.71 -21.18 11.73
CA THR A 90 10.38 -19.95 11.32
C THR A 90 11.72 -20.29 10.67
N SER A 91 11.86 -19.96 9.38
CA SER A 91 13.12 -20.13 8.64
C SER A 91 14.08 -18.96 8.89
N PHE A 92 13.59 -17.72 8.90
CA PHE A 92 14.39 -16.54 9.20
C PHE A 92 13.53 -15.33 9.55
N ARG A 93 14.13 -14.35 10.24
CA ARG A 93 13.59 -13.01 10.47
C ARG A 93 14.71 -12.00 10.27
N ARG A 94 14.60 -11.13 9.29
CA ARG A 94 15.70 -10.24 8.86
C ARG A 94 15.19 -8.82 8.67
N PHE A 95 16.04 -7.86 8.99
CA PHE A 95 15.90 -6.47 8.56
C PHE A 95 17.02 -6.14 7.57
N LEU A 96 16.67 -5.62 6.40
CA LEU A 96 17.61 -5.16 5.38
C LEU A 96 17.38 -3.67 5.13
N SER A 97 18.43 -2.92 4.84
CA SER A 97 18.31 -1.50 4.50
C SER A 97 19.43 -1.04 3.57
N SER A 98 19.09 -0.13 2.66
CA SER A 98 20.05 0.65 1.88
C SER A 98 20.14 2.11 2.34
N GLY A 99 19.81 2.39 3.60
CA GLY A 99 19.54 3.74 4.09
C GLY A 99 18.04 4.01 4.04
N THR A 100 17.59 4.74 3.02
CA THR A 100 16.18 5.15 2.85
C THR A 100 15.21 3.98 2.71
N VAL A 101 15.61 2.92 1.99
CA VAL A 101 14.76 1.76 1.70
C VAL A 101 15.14 0.63 2.64
N GLY A 102 14.29 0.40 3.64
CA GLY A 102 14.36 -0.71 4.57
C GLY A 102 13.28 -1.76 4.30
N ARG A 103 13.47 -2.97 4.82
CA ARG A 103 12.40 -3.98 4.88
C ARG A 103 12.65 -5.03 5.94
N PHE A 104 11.57 -5.51 6.54
CA PHE A 104 11.57 -6.75 7.31
C PHE A 104 11.16 -7.91 6.42
N GLU A 105 11.90 -9.02 6.47
CA GLU A 105 11.55 -10.28 5.82
C GLU A 105 11.37 -11.38 6.88
N ILE A 106 10.20 -12.00 6.91
CA ILE A 106 9.87 -13.10 7.81
C ILE A 106 9.59 -14.34 6.96
N GLY A 107 10.53 -15.30 7.00
CA GLY A 107 10.44 -16.55 6.26
C GLY A 107 9.88 -17.68 7.12
N LEU A 108 8.87 -18.37 6.61
CA LEU A 108 8.21 -19.53 7.21
C LEU A 108 8.43 -20.74 6.31
N GLY A 109 9.10 -21.77 6.83
CA GLY A 109 9.19 -23.06 6.17
C GLY A 109 7.93 -23.86 6.47
N LEU A 110 7.40 -24.53 5.45
CA LEU A 110 6.20 -25.34 5.56
C LEU A 110 6.46 -26.74 5.05
N ASP A 111 5.95 -27.70 5.82
CA ASP A 111 5.72 -29.08 5.43
C ASP A 111 4.20 -29.30 5.41
N THR A 112 3.62 -29.37 4.22
CA THR A 112 2.17 -29.45 3.98
C THR A 112 1.93 -30.17 2.67
N GLY A 113 0.85 -30.96 2.60
CA GLY A 113 0.33 -31.49 1.35
C GLY A 113 -0.53 -30.49 0.57
N SER A 114 -0.90 -29.36 1.21
CA SER A 114 -1.98 -28.51 0.73
C SER A 114 -1.65 -27.92 -0.62
N HIS A 115 -2.51 -28.22 -1.58
CA HIS A 115 -2.41 -27.73 -2.95
C HIS A 115 -3.04 -26.33 -3.15
N ASP A 116 -3.78 -25.82 -2.15
CA ASP A 116 -4.32 -24.46 -2.16
C ASP A 116 -3.28 -23.45 -1.62
N HIS A 117 -2.44 -22.99 -2.54
CA HIS A 117 -1.37 -22.04 -2.26
C HIS A 117 -1.85 -20.69 -1.73
N LEU A 118 -3.00 -20.20 -2.17
CA LEU A 118 -3.53 -18.92 -1.70
C LEU A 118 -4.11 -19.06 -0.29
N ALA A 119 -4.80 -20.16 0.02
CA ALA A 119 -5.24 -20.45 1.38
C ALA A 119 -4.04 -20.57 2.34
N VAL A 120 -2.97 -21.25 1.92
CA VAL A 120 -1.71 -21.31 2.69
C VAL A 120 -1.16 -19.91 2.94
N ALA A 121 -1.08 -19.08 1.89
CA ALA A 121 -0.57 -17.71 1.99
C ALA A 121 -1.40 -16.85 2.95
N THR A 122 -2.72 -16.85 2.76
CA THR A 122 -3.72 -16.16 3.59
C THR A 122 -3.60 -16.58 5.05
N ARG A 123 -3.61 -17.89 5.33
CA ARG A 123 -3.57 -18.41 6.70
C ARG A 123 -2.28 -18.03 7.42
N LEU A 124 -1.13 -18.18 6.76
CA LEU A 124 0.15 -17.87 7.39
C LEU A 124 0.40 -16.38 7.57
N ALA A 125 -0.06 -15.54 6.65
CA ALA A 125 0.03 -14.09 6.77
C ALA A 125 -0.77 -13.57 7.98
N GLN A 126 -1.78 -14.30 8.42
CA GLN A 126 -2.59 -13.97 9.60
C GLN A 126 -2.06 -14.53 10.92
N LEU A 127 -0.92 -15.25 10.93
CA LEU A 127 -0.38 -15.82 12.17
C LEU A 127 -0.17 -14.74 13.24
N PRO A 128 -0.56 -15.01 14.50
CA PRO A 128 -0.29 -14.09 15.59
C PRO A 128 1.21 -14.03 15.88
N VAL A 129 1.72 -12.82 15.96
CA VAL A 129 3.11 -12.50 16.32
C VAL A 129 3.14 -11.53 17.49
N GLN A 130 4.16 -11.66 18.33
CA GLN A 130 4.44 -10.75 19.42
C GLN A 130 5.58 -9.81 19.03
N LEU A 131 5.34 -8.50 19.18
CA LEU A 131 6.35 -7.48 18.98
C LEU A 131 7.12 -7.22 20.27
N ARG A 132 8.24 -6.49 20.19
CA ARG A 132 9.06 -6.14 21.37
C ARG A 132 8.27 -5.41 22.46
N SER A 133 7.26 -4.65 22.09
CA SER A 133 6.35 -3.95 23.02
C SER A 133 5.47 -4.89 23.85
N GLY A 134 5.49 -6.20 23.57
CA GLY A 134 4.58 -7.19 24.15
C GLY A 134 3.25 -7.31 23.41
N GLN A 135 2.95 -6.37 22.49
CA GLN A 135 1.72 -6.38 21.69
C GLN A 135 1.66 -7.62 20.79
N GLN A 136 0.53 -8.31 20.81
CA GLN A 136 0.19 -9.34 19.83
C GLN A 136 -0.57 -8.71 18.65
N ILE A 137 -0.18 -9.08 17.43
CA ILE A 137 -0.78 -8.61 16.17
C ILE A 137 -0.69 -9.72 15.11
N LYS A 138 -1.47 -9.63 14.03
CA LYS A 138 -1.28 -10.50 12.87
C LYS A 138 0.04 -10.16 12.16
N LEU A 139 0.70 -11.17 11.61
CA LEU A 139 1.98 -11.00 10.90
C LEU A 139 1.86 -9.95 9.78
N ILE A 140 0.82 -10.01 8.94
CA ILE A 140 0.61 -9.08 7.83
C ILE A 140 0.45 -7.60 8.28
N ASP A 141 -0.07 -7.37 9.49
CA ASP A 141 -0.34 -6.03 10.03
C ASP A 141 0.87 -5.45 10.82
N ALA A 142 1.97 -6.19 10.95
CA ALA A 142 3.09 -5.80 11.81
C ALA A 142 3.89 -4.58 11.32
N GLY A 143 3.79 -4.24 10.03
CA GLY A 143 4.64 -3.24 9.36
C GLY A 143 4.72 -1.89 10.09
N THR A 144 3.57 -1.25 10.36
CA THR A 144 3.51 0.08 11.02
C THR A 144 4.16 0.07 12.41
N ARG A 145 4.01 -1.02 13.17
CA ARG A 145 4.60 -1.15 14.50
C ARG A 145 6.10 -1.44 14.44
N LEU A 146 6.54 -2.22 13.46
CA LEU A 146 7.95 -2.45 13.18
C LEU A 146 8.67 -1.18 12.75
N ALA A 147 8.04 -0.32 11.93
CA ALA A 147 8.57 0.99 11.57
C ALA A 147 8.76 1.89 12.79
N ALA A 148 7.75 1.98 13.67
CA ALA A 148 7.84 2.75 14.91
C ALA A 148 8.95 2.22 15.83
N GLN A 149 9.04 0.89 16.01
CA GLN A 149 10.11 0.29 16.79
C GLN A 149 11.49 0.58 16.19
N LEU A 150 11.63 0.54 14.86
CA LEU A 150 12.89 0.83 14.19
C LEU A 150 13.28 2.31 14.35
N LEU A 151 12.32 3.23 14.30
CA LEU A 151 12.54 4.64 14.57
C LEU A 151 13.10 4.82 15.98
N ASP A 152 12.46 4.23 16.99
CA ASP A 152 12.91 4.29 18.38
C ASP A 152 14.29 3.64 18.56
N ALA A 153 14.56 2.55 17.85
CA ALA A 153 15.81 1.80 17.92
C ALA A 153 17.00 2.51 17.28
N THR A 154 16.74 3.35 16.27
CA THR A 154 17.77 3.98 15.43
C THR A 154 17.81 5.50 15.62
N THR A 155 17.19 6.03 16.67
CA THR A 155 17.22 7.45 17.03
C THR A 155 17.93 7.64 18.37
N ARG A 156 18.67 8.74 18.52
CA ARG A 156 19.27 9.16 19.78
C ARG A 156 18.16 9.39 20.81
N HIS A 157 18.40 8.92 22.02
CA HIS A 157 17.49 9.13 23.14
C HIS A 157 17.99 10.33 23.91
N ALA A 158 17.07 11.16 24.41
CA ALA A 158 17.44 12.28 25.25
C ALA A 158 18.14 11.74 26.53
N ALA A 159 19.14 12.46 27.02
CA ALA A 159 19.78 12.11 28.29
C ALA A 159 18.71 12.06 29.40
N PRO A 160 18.78 11.08 30.33
CA PRO A 160 17.94 11.07 31.53
C PRO A 160 18.07 12.41 32.26
N GLY A 161 16.94 13.06 32.57
CA GLY A 161 16.91 14.37 33.24
C GLY A 161 16.94 15.59 32.33
N SER A 162 17.01 15.43 31.00
CA SER A 162 16.71 16.57 30.11
C SER A 162 15.23 16.98 30.26
N PRO A 163 14.86 18.26 30.06
CA PRO A 163 13.47 18.73 30.15
C PRO A 163 12.51 18.01 29.17
N GLN A 164 13.04 17.21 28.24
CA GLN A 164 12.29 16.38 27.29
C GLN A 164 12.15 14.91 27.75
N GLY A 165 12.85 14.50 28.81
CA GLY A 165 12.76 13.17 29.43
C GLY A 165 11.57 13.09 30.38
N ASN A 166 10.75 12.04 30.25
CA ASN A 166 9.62 11.84 31.14
C ASN A 166 10.13 11.31 32.50
N ALA A 167 10.21 12.19 33.51
CA ALA A 167 10.77 11.85 34.83
C ALA A 167 10.01 10.71 35.54
N ALA A 168 8.72 10.52 35.21
CA ALA A 168 7.85 9.56 35.90
C ALA A 168 8.05 8.09 35.50
N THR A 169 8.57 7.79 34.30
CA THR A 169 8.68 6.41 33.80
C THR A 169 10.10 5.88 33.71
N GLY A 170 11.12 6.73 33.92
CA GLY A 170 12.53 6.37 33.72
C GLY A 170 12.88 5.91 32.29
N GLN A 171 11.93 5.97 31.36
CA GLN A 171 12.13 5.56 29.97
C GLN A 171 12.54 6.77 29.14
N ALA A 172 13.74 6.70 28.58
CA ALA A 172 14.22 7.71 27.65
C ALA A 172 13.34 7.68 26.38
N LYS A 173 12.69 8.81 26.06
CA LYS A 173 11.93 8.98 24.83
C LYS A 173 12.87 9.54 23.74
N PRO A 174 12.71 9.16 22.46
CA PRO A 174 13.43 9.81 21.37
C PRO A 174 13.10 11.30 21.37
N SER A 175 14.11 12.16 21.45
CA SER A 175 13.91 13.62 21.46
C SER A 175 13.38 14.07 20.10
N GLY A 176 12.13 14.54 20.05
CA GLY A 176 11.55 15.19 18.87
C GLY A 176 11.22 14.28 17.68
N ALA A 177 11.42 12.96 17.76
CA ALA A 177 11.14 12.06 16.65
C ALA A 177 9.64 11.98 16.34
N GLN A 178 9.28 12.25 15.09
CA GLN A 178 7.89 12.13 14.63
C GLN A 178 7.67 10.76 13.99
N ARG A 179 6.54 10.12 14.29
CA ARG A 179 6.26 8.75 13.80
C ARG A 179 6.34 8.61 12.28
N TRP A 180 6.02 9.67 11.53
CA TRP A 180 6.05 9.62 10.07
C TRP A 180 7.48 9.65 9.50
N TRP A 181 8.52 9.94 10.30
CA TRP A 181 9.91 9.87 9.87
C TRP A 181 10.33 8.46 9.44
N MET A 182 9.66 7.42 9.95
CA MET A 182 9.71 6.08 9.38
C MET A 182 8.31 5.56 9.12
N ALA A 183 8.01 5.22 7.87
CA ALA A 183 6.70 4.74 7.47
C ALA A 183 6.79 3.33 6.89
N ALA A 184 5.78 2.52 7.16
CA ALA A 184 5.64 1.20 6.56
C ALA A 184 4.89 1.28 5.24
N GLY A 185 5.36 0.52 4.25
CA GLY A 185 4.65 0.29 3.00
C GLY A 185 3.64 -0.84 3.13
N ASN A 186 2.90 -1.09 2.04
CA ASN A 186 2.04 -2.25 1.99
C ASN A 186 2.90 -3.51 1.96
N PRO A 187 2.58 -4.55 2.75
CA PRO A 187 3.37 -5.77 2.73
C PRO A 187 3.17 -6.55 1.43
N VAL A 188 4.08 -7.47 1.17
CA VAL A 188 4.00 -8.43 0.06
C VAL A 188 4.28 -9.83 0.59
N ILE A 189 3.58 -10.80 0.02
CA ILE A 189 3.78 -12.21 0.31
C ILE A 189 4.47 -12.86 -0.89
N VAL A 190 5.45 -13.72 -0.62
CA VAL A 190 6.09 -14.55 -1.64
C VAL A 190 6.06 -15.99 -1.19
N LEU A 191 5.43 -16.86 -1.97
CA LEU A 191 5.32 -18.29 -1.71
C LEU A 191 6.11 -19.07 -2.75
N GLU A 192 7.05 -19.90 -2.29
CA GLU A 192 7.82 -20.83 -3.13
C GLU A 192 7.39 -22.27 -2.85
N PHE A 193 7.07 -23.04 -3.90
CA PHE A 193 6.62 -24.44 -3.80
C PHE A 193 7.25 -25.31 -4.89
N GLN A 194 7.30 -26.63 -4.69
CA GLN A 194 7.85 -27.56 -5.68
C GLN A 194 6.81 -27.90 -6.77
N PRO A 195 7.24 -28.30 -7.98
CA PRO A 195 6.33 -28.87 -8.97
C PRO A 195 5.60 -30.08 -8.39
N GLY A 196 4.28 -30.15 -8.58
CA GLY A 196 3.45 -31.22 -8.03
C GLY A 196 3.04 -31.04 -6.56
N GLU A 197 3.57 -30.04 -5.84
CA GLU A 197 3.05 -29.63 -4.51
C GLU A 197 1.79 -28.75 -4.61
N GLY A 198 1.28 -28.45 -5.80
CA GLY A 198 -0.03 -27.80 -5.96
C GLY A 198 -0.69 -28.00 -7.31
N ALA A 199 -2.00 -27.74 -7.29
CA ALA A 199 -3.00 -28.20 -8.24
C ALA A 199 -2.62 -28.04 -9.71
N SER A 200 -3.12 -28.95 -10.56
CA SER A 200 -3.18 -28.77 -12.02
C SER A 200 -3.88 -27.47 -12.45
N VAL A 201 -4.46 -26.70 -11.52
CA VAL A 201 -5.19 -25.45 -11.75
C VAL A 201 -4.74 -24.41 -10.72
N MET A 202 -3.94 -23.43 -11.16
CA MET A 202 -3.74 -22.21 -10.39
C MET A 202 -5.08 -21.49 -10.23
N PRO A 203 -5.34 -20.81 -9.10
CA PRO A 203 -6.58 -20.06 -8.94
C PRO A 203 -6.78 -19.09 -10.10
N ASP A 204 -8.00 -18.96 -10.60
CA ASP A 204 -8.34 -18.08 -11.74
C ASP A 204 -7.94 -16.61 -11.50
N ALA A 205 -7.77 -16.21 -10.24
CA ALA A 205 -7.32 -14.88 -9.84
C ALA A 205 -5.79 -14.66 -9.94
N ALA A 206 -4.99 -15.72 -10.12
CA ALA A 206 -3.54 -15.62 -10.22
C ALA A 206 -3.10 -15.39 -11.67
N GLN A 207 -2.57 -14.21 -11.95
CA GLN A 207 -2.07 -13.84 -13.27
C GLN A 207 -0.68 -14.45 -13.50
N PRO A 208 -0.45 -15.22 -14.58
CA PRO A 208 0.89 -15.69 -14.94
C PRO A 208 1.78 -14.52 -15.36
N VAL A 209 3.05 -14.54 -14.93
CA VAL A 209 4.04 -13.51 -15.23
C VAL A 209 5.26 -14.14 -15.89
N GLU A 210 5.53 -13.75 -17.14
CA GLU A 210 6.68 -14.26 -17.88
C GLU A 210 7.98 -13.64 -17.37
N VAL A 211 8.90 -14.49 -16.90
CA VAL A 211 10.21 -14.07 -16.35
C VAL A 211 11.40 -14.53 -17.17
N GLY A 212 11.20 -15.36 -18.19
CA GLY A 212 12.27 -15.88 -19.05
C GLY A 212 13.26 -16.81 -18.33
N LEU A 213 12.87 -17.42 -17.20
CA LEU A 213 13.71 -18.32 -16.41
C LEU A 213 13.31 -19.78 -16.65
N ALA A 214 14.25 -20.59 -17.14
CA ALA A 214 14.00 -21.99 -17.45
C ALA A 214 13.53 -22.77 -16.20
N GLY A 215 12.38 -23.45 -16.33
CA GLY A 215 11.81 -24.29 -15.28
C GLY A 215 11.19 -23.53 -14.09
N VAL A 216 11.17 -22.20 -14.11
CA VAL A 216 10.52 -21.39 -13.06
C VAL A 216 9.26 -20.77 -13.62
N LYS A 217 8.13 -20.98 -12.95
CA LYS A 217 6.88 -20.29 -13.26
C LYS A 217 6.56 -19.29 -12.15
N LEU A 218 6.08 -18.13 -12.55
CA LEU A 218 5.72 -17.04 -11.65
C LEU A 218 4.27 -16.65 -11.89
N TRP A 219 3.53 -16.47 -10.81
CA TRP A 219 2.21 -15.85 -10.83
C TRP A 219 2.14 -14.74 -9.80
N HIS A 220 1.22 -13.82 -10.05
CA HIS A 220 0.86 -12.74 -9.13
C HIS A 220 -0.63 -12.80 -8.84
N ALA A 221 -1.00 -12.66 -7.57
CA ALA A 221 -2.38 -12.58 -7.13
C ALA A 221 -2.53 -11.47 -6.09
N TRP A 222 -3.76 -10.98 -5.96
CA TRP A 222 -4.15 -10.07 -4.89
C TRP A 222 -5.00 -10.82 -3.88
N ILE A 223 -4.61 -10.78 -2.61
CA ILE A 223 -5.38 -11.39 -1.53
C ILE A 223 -5.92 -10.30 -0.60
N GLY A 224 -7.18 -10.42 -0.20
CA GLY A 224 -7.80 -9.52 0.76
C GLY A 224 -7.47 -9.96 2.19
N LEU A 225 -6.70 -9.18 2.94
CA LEU A 225 -6.44 -9.44 4.37
C LEU A 225 -6.56 -8.15 5.17
N GLY A 226 -7.35 -8.21 6.26
CA GLY A 226 -7.47 -7.07 7.19
C GLY A 226 -8.10 -5.83 6.55
N GLY A 227 -8.96 -5.99 5.55
CA GLY A 227 -9.58 -4.88 4.81
C GLY A 227 -8.66 -4.18 3.82
N ALA A 228 -7.48 -4.75 3.54
CA ALA A 228 -6.57 -4.27 2.52
C ALA A 228 -6.23 -5.40 1.53
N LEU A 229 -5.97 -5.01 0.29
CA LEU A 229 -5.36 -5.91 -0.69
C LEU A 229 -3.86 -6.03 -0.42
N HIS A 230 -3.31 -7.22 -0.59
CA HIS A 230 -1.87 -7.50 -0.48
C HIS A 230 -1.38 -8.27 -1.70
N GLY A 231 -0.30 -7.79 -2.30
CA GLY A 231 0.33 -8.47 -3.44
C GLY A 231 0.94 -9.79 -2.99
N THR A 232 0.67 -10.85 -3.75
CA THR A 232 1.13 -12.20 -3.46
C THR A 232 1.78 -12.82 -4.69
N TRP A 233 3.06 -13.15 -4.57
CA TRP A 233 3.83 -13.84 -5.61
C TRP A 233 3.87 -15.33 -5.33
N LEU A 234 3.55 -16.13 -6.35
CA LEU A 234 3.62 -17.58 -6.31
C LEU A 234 4.74 -18.03 -7.24
N ILE A 235 5.74 -18.75 -6.71
CA ILE A 235 6.91 -19.23 -7.45
C ILE A 235 6.90 -20.76 -7.43
N GLU A 236 6.61 -21.37 -8.58
CA GLU A 236 6.89 -22.79 -8.78
C GLU A 236 8.38 -22.95 -9.07
N ARG A 237 9.04 -23.75 -8.22
CA ARG A 237 10.48 -23.94 -8.29
C ARG A 237 10.86 -24.79 -9.50
N GLY A 238 11.88 -24.34 -10.21
CA GLY A 238 12.63 -25.20 -11.13
C GLY A 238 13.75 -25.96 -10.41
N ASN A 239 14.59 -26.64 -11.19
CA ASN A 239 15.71 -27.41 -10.66
C ASN A 239 16.84 -26.54 -10.08
N ASP A 240 16.92 -25.25 -10.43
CA ASP A 240 17.96 -24.34 -9.94
C ASP A 240 17.47 -23.47 -8.77
N GLU A 241 17.80 -23.90 -7.55
CA GLU A 241 17.53 -23.13 -6.32
C GLU A 241 18.14 -21.72 -6.33
N ARG A 242 19.28 -21.52 -7.00
CA ARG A 242 19.95 -20.20 -7.02
C ARG A 242 19.13 -19.21 -7.81
N THR A 243 18.55 -19.64 -8.93
CA THR A 243 17.68 -18.83 -9.78
C THR A 243 16.39 -18.45 -9.04
N VAL A 244 15.70 -19.41 -8.40
CA VAL A 244 14.52 -19.12 -7.58
C VAL A 244 14.84 -18.11 -6.46
N ARG A 245 15.96 -18.32 -5.76
CA ARG A 245 16.41 -17.40 -4.70
C ARG A 245 16.65 -15.99 -5.24
N ARG A 246 17.29 -15.86 -6.41
CA ARG A 246 17.54 -14.57 -7.06
C ARG A 246 16.24 -13.88 -7.44
N LEU A 247 15.30 -14.62 -8.02
CA LEU A 247 13.97 -14.12 -8.35
C LEU A 247 13.26 -13.60 -7.09
N ARG A 248 13.18 -14.39 -6.01
CA ARG A 248 12.52 -13.93 -4.76
C ARG A 248 13.15 -12.66 -4.22
N ILE A 249 14.48 -12.59 -4.11
CA ILE A 249 15.14 -11.37 -3.61
C ILE A 249 14.86 -10.17 -4.54
N ASN A 250 14.83 -10.39 -5.85
CA ASN A 250 14.49 -9.35 -6.81
C ASN A 250 13.05 -8.84 -6.63
N LEU A 251 12.06 -9.75 -6.52
CA LEU A 251 10.66 -9.40 -6.25
C LEU A 251 10.51 -8.61 -4.95
N SER A 252 11.13 -9.12 -3.88
CA SER A 252 11.20 -8.48 -2.56
C SER A 252 11.76 -7.05 -2.64
N ARG A 253 12.90 -6.87 -3.33
CA ARG A 253 13.55 -5.57 -3.46
C ARG A 253 12.73 -4.60 -4.30
N LEU A 254 12.22 -5.03 -5.46
CA LEU A 254 11.40 -4.17 -6.34
C LEU A 254 10.15 -3.67 -5.61
N HIS A 255 9.48 -4.55 -4.85
CA HIS A 255 8.33 -4.16 -4.03
C HIS A 255 8.72 -3.14 -2.95
N ALA A 256 9.83 -3.36 -2.25
CA ALA A 256 10.28 -2.42 -1.22
C ALA A 256 10.64 -1.04 -1.78
N GLU A 257 11.35 -0.99 -2.91
CA GLU A 257 11.68 0.25 -3.63
C GLU A 257 10.42 1.01 -4.05
N ARG A 258 9.46 0.30 -4.68
CA ARG A 258 8.20 0.89 -5.13
C ARG A 258 7.39 1.46 -3.97
N GLU A 259 7.22 0.71 -2.89
CA GLU A 259 6.47 1.17 -1.72
C GLU A 259 7.17 2.34 -1.02
N CYS A 260 8.51 2.34 -0.92
CA CYS A 260 9.24 3.45 -0.35
C CYS A 260 9.16 4.71 -1.23
N LEU A 261 9.24 4.57 -2.55
CA LEU A 261 9.02 5.66 -3.50
C LEU A 261 7.62 6.25 -3.32
N ARG A 262 6.59 5.40 -3.26
CA ARG A 262 5.21 5.83 -3.00
C ARG A 262 5.09 6.63 -1.70
N ILE A 263 5.68 6.15 -0.60
CA ILE A 263 5.64 6.85 0.70
C ILE A 263 6.35 8.21 0.63
N VAL A 264 7.53 8.26 0.00
CA VAL A 264 8.29 9.51 -0.15
C VAL A 264 7.47 10.53 -0.93
N LEU A 265 6.95 10.14 -2.09
CA LEU A 265 6.12 11.01 -2.92
C LEU A 265 4.86 11.47 -2.16
N GLN A 266 4.12 10.56 -1.53
CA GLN A 266 2.97 10.90 -0.68
C GLN A 266 3.31 11.89 0.44
N THR A 267 4.47 11.72 1.08
CA THR A 267 4.89 12.62 2.17
C THR A 267 5.29 13.99 1.63
N MET A 268 5.89 14.08 0.44
CA MET A 268 6.17 15.35 -0.23
C MET A 268 4.91 16.06 -0.74
N GLY A 269 3.88 15.30 -1.15
CA GLY A 269 2.58 15.85 -1.48
C GLY A 269 1.88 16.48 -0.29
N ASN A 270 2.16 15.95 0.91
CA ASN A 270 1.76 16.57 2.16
C ASN A 270 2.82 17.57 2.63
N GLY A 271 2.86 18.76 2.01
CA GLY A 271 3.88 19.78 2.25
C GLY A 271 4.07 20.23 3.71
N GLN A 272 3.16 19.87 4.62
CA GLN A 272 3.34 20.06 6.06
C GLN A 272 4.31 19.06 6.71
N ARG A 273 4.54 17.89 6.09
CA ARG A 273 5.43 16.85 6.61
C ARG A 273 6.82 16.97 6.01
N LEU A 274 6.94 16.93 4.68
CA LEU A 274 8.23 17.02 4.00
C LEU A 274 8.23 18.16 2.99
N ALA A 275 8.63 19.35 3.46
CA ALA A 275 8.89 20.49 2.59
C ALA A 275 10.25 20.33 1.91
N ILE A 276 10.28 20.45 0.58
CA ILE A 276 11.53 20.49 -0.17
C ILE A 276 12.11 21.90 -0.08
N THR A 277 13.27 21.99 0.56
CA THR A 277 14.06 23.21 0.76
C THR A 277 15.38 23.07 0.03
N GLN A 278 16.14 24.16 -0.10
CA GLN A 278 17.48 24.09 -0.67
C GLN A 278 18.42 23.16 0.12
N ALA A 279 18.21 23.00 1.44
CA ALA A 279 19.07 22.19 2.30
C ALA A 279 18.87 20.68 2.14
N ASN A 280 17.70 20.22 1.68
CA ASN A 280 17.39 18.79 1.54
C ASN A 280 17.09 18.35 0.09
N SER A 281 17.02 19.30 -0.86
CA SER A 281 16.62 19.03 -2.25
C SER A 281 17.55 18.05 -2.95
N ASP A 282 18.86 18.11 -2.72
CA ASP A 282 19.83 17.21 -3.37
C ASP A 282 19.65 15.76 -2.91
N GLY A 283 19.41 15.55 -1.61
CA GLY A 283 19.18 14.20 -1.05
C GLY A 283 17.90 13.57 -1.61
N VAL A 284 16.81 14.34 -1.67
CA VAL A 284 15.55 13.88 -2.24
C VAL A 284 15.69 13.60 -3.74
N GLN A 285 16.31 14.49 -4.50
CA GLN A 285 16.49 14.31 -5.94
C GLN A 285 17.37 13.10 -6.28
N THR A 286 18.45 12.89 -5.51
CA THR A 286 19.34 11.73 -5.67
C THR A 286 18.53 10.45 -5.46
N TYR A 287 17.79 10.36 -4.36
CA TYR A 287 16.93 9.22 -4.07
C TYR A 287 15.88 8.98 -5.17
N LEU A 288 15.12 10.00 -5.58
CA LEU A 288 14.08 9.84 -6.59
C LEU A 288 14.66 9.38 -7.93
N ASN A 289 15.78 9.95 -8.36
CA ASN A 289 16.44 9.55 -9.60
C ASN A 289 16.95 8.10 -9.52
N GLU A 290 17.54 7.70 -8.40
CA GLU A 290 18.02 6.32 -8.18
C GLU A 290 16.87 5.30 -8.10
N ALA A 291 15.81 5.61 -7.36
CA ALA A 291 14.63 4.75 -7.21
C ALA A 291 13.92 4.55 -8.55
N VAL A 292 13.63 5.65 -9.28
CA VAL A 292 12.99 5.57 -10.60
C VAL A 292 13.89 4.85 -11.61
N HIS A 293 15.19 5.16 -11.64
CA HIS A 293 16.12 4.44 -12.51
C HIS A 293 16.17 2.95 -12.17
N GLY A 294 16.19 2.61 -10.88
CA GLY A 294 16.23 1.25 -10.37
C GLY A 294 15.01 0.42 -10.76
N LEU A 295 13.82 1.02 -10.72
CA LEU A 295 12.53 0.44 -11.13
C LEU A 295 12.34 0.42 -12.65
N GLN A 296 12.96 1.32 -13.41
CA GLN A 296 12.83 1.37 -14.87
C GLN A 296 13.86 0.51 -15.61
N LYS A 297 14.79 -0.14 -14.90
CA LYS A 297 15.76 -1.06 -15.53
C LYS A 297 15.00 -2.17 -16.26
N ARG A 298 15.26 -2.33 -17.56
CA ARG A 298 14.59 -3.33 -18.40
C ARG A 298 14.78 -4.76 -17.88
N GLN A 299 15.98 -5.08 -17.42
CA GLN A 299 16.35 -6.40 -16.93
C GLN A 299 17.23 -6.31 -15.68
N ARG A 300 17.15 -7.33 -14.82
CA ARG A 300 18.08 -7.62 -13.70
C ARG A 300 18.24 -9.13 -13.60
N PHE A 301 19.47 -9.64 -13.45
CA PHE A 301 19.73 -11.10 -13.44
C PHE A 301 19.22 -11.85 -14.68
N GLY A 302 19.14 -11.18 -15.85
CA GLY A 302 18.51 -11.73 -17.04
C GLY A 302 16.98 -11.80 -16.99
N ILE A 303 16.36 -11.33 -15.90
CA ILE A 303 14.90 -11.32 -15.70
C ILE A 303 14.35 -9.98 -16.19
N ALA A 304 13.37 -10.02 -17.09
CA ALA A 304 12.63 -8.84 -17.51
C ALA A 304 11.83 -8.28 -16.32
N GLN A 305 12.02 -7.00 -16.01
CA GLN A 305 11.31 -6.36 -14.89
C GLN A 305 9.94 -5.85 -15.29
N SER A 306 9.73 -5.47 -16.55
CA SER A 306 8.45 -4.89 -16.99
C SER A 306 7.26 -5.79 -16.64
N PRO A 307 7.27 -7.11 -16.92
CA PRO A 307 6.13 -7.98 -16.57
C PRO A 307 5.88 -8.06 -15.06
N ILE A 308 6.94 -8.13 -14.25
CA ILE A 308 6.85 -8.16 -12.78
C ILE A 308 6.21 -6.88 -12.27
N LEU A 309 6.74 -5.74 -12.72
CA LEU A 309 6.23 -4.46 -12.27
C LEU A 309 4.79 -4.29 -12.73
N GLU A 310 4.48 -4.58 -13.98
CA GLU A 310 3.13 -4.47 -14.54
C GLU A 310 2.10 -5.30 -13.78
N ALA A 311 2.38 -6.57 -13.46
CA ALA A 311 1.48 -7.41 -12.66
C ALA A 311 1.26 -6.86 -11.24
N SER A 312 2.30 -6.23 -10.66
CA SER A 312 2.24 -5.69 -9.30
C SER A 312 1.56 -4.32 -9.19
N MET A 313 1.47 -3.57 -10.28
CA MET A 313 0.91 -2.20 -10.29
C MET A 313 -0.60 -2.19 -10.14
N ASP A 314 -1.25 -3.29 -10.53
CA ASP A 314 -2.67 -3.37 -10.84
C ASP A 314 -3.62 -3.28 -9.62
N ALA A 315 -3.18 -2.92 -8.40
CA ALA A 315 -4.14 -2.65 -7.30
C ALA A 315 -3.83 -1.44 -6.41
N TYR A 316 -2.60 -0.90 -6.45
CA TYR A 316 -2.23 0.24 -5.61
C TYR A 316 -2.07 1.51 -6.43
N GLY A 317 -2.86 1.67 -7.50
CA GLY A 317 -2.84 2.83 -8.39
C GLY A 317 -2.36 4.03 -7.61
N ILE A 318 -1.18 4.53 -7.98
CA ILE A 318 -0.44 5.52 -7.18
C ILE A 318 -1.28 6.80 -7.23
N ALA A 319 -2.31 6.87 -6.38
CA ALA A 319 -3.25 7.96 -6.33
C ALA A 319 -2.51 9.10 -5.63
N ILE A 320 -1.81 9.86 -6.45
CA ILE A 320 -0.95 10.97 -6.11
C ILE A 320 -1.64 12.25 -6.61
N ALA A 321 -2.92 12.40 -6.28
CA ALA A 321 -3.65 13.62 -6.62
C ALA A 321 -2.95 14.84 -5.97
N GLY A 322 -2.52 15.80 -6.79
CA GLY A 322 -2.04 17.12 -6.36
C GLY A 322 -0.51 17.33 -6.20
N GLN A 323 0.36 16.39 -6.63
CA GLN A 323 1.80 16.49 -6.32
C GLN A 323 2.69 17.24 -7.32
N SER A 324 2.21 17.59 -8.52
CA SER A 324 3.06 18.27 -9.52
C SER A 324 3.67 19.58 -9.00
N ALA A 325 2.96 20.28 -8.08
CA ALA A 325 3.44 21.52 -7.46
C ALA A 325 4.63 21.30 -6.49
N SER A 326 4.69 20.17 -5.77
CA SER A 326 5.80 19.87 -4.85
C SER A 326 7.11 19.51 -5.57
N LEU A 327 7.04 19.19 -6.87
CA LEU A 327 8.21 18.83 -7.69
C LEU A 327 8.85 20.04 -8.38
N ASP A 328 8.25 21.23 -8.31
CA ASP A 328 8.73 22.42 -9.03
C ASP A 328 10.10 22.91 -8.55
N THR A 329 10.50 22.55 -7.33
CA THR A 329 11.82 22.88 -6.77
C THR A 329 12.92 21.91 -7.19
N MET A 330 12.59 20.87 -7.97
CA MET A 330 13.55 19.86 -8.43
C MET A 330 14.18 20.23 -9.77
N ARG A 331 15.36 19.66 -10.06
CA ARG A 331 15.94 19.69 -11.40
C ARG A 331 14.94 19.09 -12.38
N ARG A 332 14.69 19.80 -13.48
CA ARG A 332 13.76 19.42 -14.55
C ARG A 332 13.90 17.96 -14.98
N GLN A 333 15.12 17.46 -15.14
CA GLN A 333 15.37 16.08 -15.54
C GLN A 333 14.82 15.04 -14.53
N VAL A 334 14.93 15.31 -13.23
CA VAL A 334 14.41 14.41 -12.18
C VAL A 334 12.90 14.47 -12.17
N LYS A 335 12.34 15.70 -12.21
CA LYS A 335 10.90 15.93 -12.31
C LYS A 335 10.29 15.19 -13.50
N ASP A 336 10.83 15.38 -14.70
CA ASP A 336 10.30 14.76 -15.92
C ASP A 336 10.32 13.22 -15.84
N LYS A 337 11.36 12.62 -15.22
CA LYS A 337 11.43 11.17 -14.99
C LYS A 337 10.38 10.68 -14.00
N VAL A 338 10.21 11.40 -12.89
CA VAL A 338 9.22 11.08 -11.85
C VAL A 338 7.81 11.23 -12.41
N ASP A 339 7.52 12.32 -13.12
CA ASP A 339 6.24 12.56 -13.77
C ASP A 339 5.93 11.48 -14.82
N ALA A 340 6.91 11.11 -15.65
CA ALA A 340 6.74 10.02 -16.61
C ALA A 340 6.47 8.67 -15.92
N TYR A 341 7.13 8.42 -14.78
CA TYR A 341 6.86 7.26 -13.96
C TYR A 341 5.43 7.29 -13.41
N ILE A 342 5.01 8.37 -12.76
CA ILE A 342 3.65 8.53 -12.18
C ILE A 342 2.58 8.37 -13.25
N ARG A 343 2.71 9.05 -14.41
CA ARG A 343 1.73 8.92 -15.52
C ARG A 343 1.58 7.48 -16.01
N ARG A 344 2.67 6.72 -16.06
CA ARG A 344 2.61 5.29 -16.42
C ARG A 344 1.84 4.48 -15.37
N GLN A 345 1.83 4.90 -14.11
CA GLN A 345 1.07 4.26 -13.03
C GLN A 345 -0.41 4.64 -13.07
N GLU A 346 -0.74 5.89 -13.38
CA GLU A 346 -2.12 6.39 -13.41
C GLU A 346 -2.94 5.87 -14.61
N ALA A 347 -2.28 5.55 -15.74
CA ALA A 347 -2.94 5.09 -16.97
C ALA A 347 -3.59 3.70 -16.89
N LYS A 348 -3.55 3.03 -15.72
CA LYS A 348 -4.14 1.72 -15.51
C LYS A 348 -5.24 1.80 -14.45
N ILE A 349 -6.49 1.79 -14.91
CA ILE A 349 -7.64 1.57 -14.03
C ILE A 349 -7.81 0.06 -13.88
N VAL A 350 -7.83 -0.42 -12.64
CA VAL A 350 -8.07 -1.83 -12.37
C VAL A 350 -9.38 -2.02 -11.65
N GLN A 351 -10.23 -2.85 -12.23
CA GLN A 351 -11.47 -3.28 -11.61
C GLN A 351 -11.18 -4.52 -10.77
N ASN A 352 -11.43 -4.42 -9.47
CA ASN A 352 -11.29 -5.52 -8.53
C ASN A 352 -12.67 -6.18 -8.34
N ILE A 353 -12.87 -7.36 -8.92
CA ILE A 353 -14.07 -8.19 -8.70
C ILE A 353 -13.81 -9.07 -7.48
N HIS A 354 -14.64 -8.94 -6.45
CA HIS A 354 -14.49 -9.67 -5.20
C HIS A 354 -15.25 -11.01 -5.26
N ASN A 355 -14.54 -12.13 -5.17
CA ASN A 355 -15.12 -13.48 -5.05
C ASN A 355 -14.60 -14.16 -3.76
N GLY A 356 -15.20 -13.82 -2.62
CA GLY A 356 -14.75 -14.32 -1.31
C GLY A 356 -13.45 -13.65 -0.83
N ASP A 357 -12.50 -14.45 -0.32
CA ASP A 357 -11.17 -13.97 0.12
C ASP A 357 -10.21 -13.64 -1.04
N VAL A 358 -10.61 -13.99 -2.28
CA VAL A 358 -9.83 -13.84 -3.49
C VAL A 358 -10.46 -12.76 -4.37
N ILE A 359 -9.61 -11.85 -4.88
CA ILE A 359 -10.04 -10.75 -5.73
C ILE A 359 -9.47 -10.97 -7.13
N GLN A 360 -10.35 -11.01 -8.12
CA GLN A 360 -10.02 -11.13 -9.53
C GLN A 360 -9.92 -9.74 -10.14
N ASN A 361 -8.78 -9.44 -10.76
CA ASN A 361 -8.56 -8.14 -11.38
C ASN A 361 -8.87 -8.21 -12.87
N THR A 362 -9.77 -7.35 -13.34
CA THR A 362 -9.97 -7.08 -14.77
C THR A 362 -9.34 -5.72 -15.09
N THR A 363 -8.28 -5.73 -15.91
CA THR A 363 -7.58 -4.51 -16.34
C THR A 363 -8.15 -4.04 -17.67
N THR A 364 -8.87 -2.92 -17.65
CA THR A 364 -9.35 -2.28 -18.88
C THR A 364 -8.34 -1.24 -19.33
N VAL A 365 -7.55 -1.57 -20.37
CA VAL A 365 -6.64 -0.61 -21.01
C VAL A 365 -7.41 0.13 -22.10
N GLY A 366 -7.88 1.35 -21.81
CA GLY A 366 -8.55 2.20 -22.78
C GLY A 366 -8.46 3.68 -22.41
N ASN A 367 -8.37 4.54 -23.43
CA ASN A 367 -8.63 5.98 -23.32
C ASN A 367 -10.11 6.20 -22.98
N LEU A 368 -10.50 5.86 -21.76
CA LEU A 368 -11.79 6.22 -21.22
C LEU A 368 -11.65 7.64 -20.67
N GLY A 369 -12.44 8.56 -21.24
CA GLY A 369 -12.56 9.91 -20.75
C GLY A 369 -12.82 9.91 -19.24
N GLN A 370 -12.25 10.91 -18.56
CA GLN A 370 -12.39 11.14 -17.12
C GLN A 370 -13.78 10.71 -16.60
N GLY A 371 -13.82 9.74 -15.70
CA GLY A 371 -14.91 9.67 -14.71
C GLY A 371 -15.63 8.36 -14.43
N ALA A 372 -15.38 7.23 -15.10
CA ALA A 372 -16.12 5.99 -14.80
C ALA A 372 -15.32 5.03 -13.91
N VAL A 373 -15.46 5.17 -12.59
CA VAL A 373 -15.03 4.16 -11.60
C VAL A 373 -16.24 3.32 -11.23
N VAL A 374 -16.25 2.05 -11.61
CA VAL A 374 -17.24 1.09 -11.11
C VAL A 374 -16.74 0.55 -9.76
N ASN A 375 -17.12 1.23 -8.68
CA ASN A 375 -16.93 0.73 -7.32
C ASN A 375 -18.04 -0.28 -7.01
N VAL A 376 -17.68 -1.47 -6.52
CA VAL A 376 -18.63 -2.32 -5.81
C VAL A 376 -18.95 -1.60 -4.50
N VAL A 377 -20.12 -0.97 -4.41
CA VAL A 377 -20.45 -0.12 -3.27
C VAL A 377 -20.96 -0.99 -2.12
N THR A 378 -20.21 -1.04 -1.03
CA THR A 378 -20.68 -1.72 0.19
C THR A 378 -21.81 -0.92 0.85
N ALA A 379 -22.73 -1.59 1.56
CA ALA A 379 -23.81 -0.91 2.29
C ALA A 379 -23.31 0.19 3.25
N LYS A 380 -22.11 0.00 3.82
CA LYS A 380 -21.46 0.97 4.71
C LYS A 380 -20.95 2.21 3.95
N GLU A 381 -20.46 2.05 2.74
CA GLU A 381 -20.03 3.18 1.89
C GLU A 381 -21.23 4.00 1.43
N ILE A 382 -22.34 3.33 1.08
CA ILE A 382 -23.62 3.99 0.79
C ILE A 382 -24.04 4.86 1.98
N GLU A 383 -24.07 4.30 3.18
CA GLU A 383 -24.44 5.01 4.40
C GLU A 383 -23.51 6.20 4.70
N ASN A 384 -22.18 6.00 4.56
CA ASN A 384 -21.20 7.06 4.76
C ASN A 384 -21.36 8.20 3.75
N ALA A 385 -21.64 7.90 2.48
CA ALA A 385 -21.86 8.91 1.44
C ALA A 385 -23.06 9.80 1.77
N PHE A 386 -24.17 9.22 2.21
CA PHE A 386 -25.36 9.98 2.63
C PHE A 386 -25.09 10.82 3.89
N ASN A 387 -24.45 10.23 4.91
CA ASN A 387 -24.11 10.94 6.13
C ASN A 387 -23.21 12.15 5.86
N ASN A 388 -22.22 12.00 4.96
CA ASN A 388 -21.36 13.09 4.53
C ASN A 388 -22.15 14.16 3.78
N ALA A 389 -23.01 13.78 2.83
CA ALA A 389 -23.82 14.74 2.06
C ALA A 389 -24.73 15.57 2.98
N PHE A 390 -25.47 14.94 3.90
CA PHE A 390 -26.31 15.65 4.88
C PHE A 390 -25.50 16.56 5.78
N LYS A 391 -24.31 16.12 6.22
CA LYS A 391 -23.41 16.96 7.03
C LYS A 391 -22.99 18.22 6.25
N MET A 392 -22.60 18.08 4.99
CA MET A 392 -22.22 19.21 4.13
C MET A 392 -23.35 20.23 3.97
N VAL A 393 -24.60 19.77 3.79
CA VAL A 393 -25.76 20.67 3.68
C VAL A 393 -25.99 21.45 4.97
N ARG A 394 -25.92 20.79 6.14
CA ARG A 394 -26.14 21.42 7.44
C ARG A 394 -25.09 22.48 7.76
N GLU A 395 -23.81 22.14 7.54
CA GLU A 395 -22.65 22.98 7.86
C GLU A 395 -22.36 24.08 6.81
N ALA A 396 -23.15 24.17 5.73
CA ALA A 396 -22.95 25.20 4.70
C ALA A 396 -23.40 26.59 5.17
N ASP A 397 -22.47 27.37 5.74
CA ASP A 397 -22.75 28.73 6.25
C ASP A 397 -23.11 29.76 5.17
N GLY A 398 -22.77 29.47 3.90
CA GLY A 398 -23.04 30.35 2.75
C GLY A 398 -24.31 30.01 1.94
N ALA A 399 -25.05 28.96 2.32
CA ALA A 399 -26.23 28.51 1.59
C ALA A 399 -27.52 29.06 2.21
N THR A 400 -28.45 29.54 1.39
CA THR A 400 -29.80 29.93 1.84
C THR A 400 -30.56 28.72 2.37
N GLN A 401 -31.51 28.94 3.29
CA GLN A 401 -32.32 27.85 3.84
C GLN A 401 -33.08 27.09 2.74
N ASP A 402 -33.66 27.81 1.77
CA ASP A 402 -34.33 27.20 0.61
C ASP A 402 -33.39 26.28 -0.21
N ARG A 403 -32.10 26.65 -0.34
CA ARG A 403 -31.10 25.80 -1.00
C ARG A 403 -30.83 24.54 -0.18
N LYS A 404 -30.70 24.66 1.14
CA LYS A 404 -30.48 23.51 2.03
C LYS A 404 -31.67 22.55 1.97
N ASP A 405 -32.89 23.07 2.02
CA ASP A 405 -34.12 22.27 1.98
C ASP A 405 -34.25 21.48 0.67
N LYS A 406 -33.90 22.11 -0.48
CA LYS A 406 -33.90 21.42 -1.79
C LYS A 406 -32.80 20.37 -1.91
N LEU A 407 -31.61 20.62 -1.36
CA LEU A 407 -30.54 19.61 -1.32
C LEU A 407 -30.92 18.42 -0.44
N ASP A 408 -31.48 18.66 0.74
CA ASP A 408 -31.95 17.58 1.63
C ASP A 408 -33.05 16.74 0.97
N ALA A 409 -33.98 17.38 0.23
CA ALA A 409 -35.00 16.68 -0.54
C ALA A 409 -34.38 15.80 -1.65
N LEU A 410 -33.41 16.34 -2.40
CA LEU A 410 -32.70 15.59 -3.45
C LEU A 410 -31.93 14.40 -2.86
N ILE A 411 -31.18 14.59 -1.77
CA ILE A 411 -30.40 13.51 -1.13
C ILE A 411 -31.33 12.37 -0.68
N LYS A 412 -32.49 12.68 -0.10
CA LYS A 412 -33.49 11.65 0.28
C LYS A 412 -34.02 10.87 -0.92
N GLN A 413 -34.30 11.55 -2.04
CA GLN A 413 -34.75 10.88 -3.26
C GLN A 413 -33.65 9.99 -3.86
N VAL A 414 -32.38 10.42 -3.81
CA VAL A 414 -31.23 9.58 -4.22
C VAL A 414 -31.07 8.37 -3.27
N GLN A 415 -31.33 8.55 -1.97
CA GLN A 415 -31.32 7.47 -0.99
C GLN A 415 -32.39 6.40 -1.26
N GLU A 416 -33.56 6.79 -1.77
CA GLU A 416 -34.59 5.86 -2.22
C GLU A 416 -34.26 5.22 -3.58
N LEU A 417 -33.52 5.93 -4.45
CA LEU A 417 -33.12 5.45 -5.77
C LEU A 417 -32.03 4.38 -5.69
N VAL A 418 -30.96 4.60 -4.91
CA VAL A 418 -29.75 3.76 -4.89
C VAL A 418 -30.01 2.26 -4.65
N PRO A 419 -30.91 1.84 -3.74
CA PRO A 419 -31.22 0.42 -3.55
C PRO A 419 -31.82 -0.29 -4.78
N GLN A 420 -32.38 0.48 -5.71
CA GLN A 420 -33.08 -0.01 -6.91
C GLN A 420 -32.19 0.03 -8.16
N LEU A 421 -30.99 0.61 -8.07
CA LEU A 421 -30.02 0.69 -9.15
C LEU A 421 -29.24 -0.63 -9.30
N PRO A 422 -28.85 -1.01 -10.52
CA PRO A 422 -27.77 -1.97 -10.75
C PRO A 422 -26.48 -1.57 -9.99
N GLU A 423 -25.68 -2.54 -9.53
CA GLU A 423 -24.43 -2.28 -8.80
C GLU A 423 -23.49 -1.31 -9.53
N GLU A 424 -23.42 -1.42 -10.85
CA GLU A 424 -22.56 -0.57 -11.70
C GLU A 424 -22.97 0.91 -11.68
N THR A 425 -24.26 1.21 -11.50
CA THR A 425 -24.79 2.59 -11.51
C THR A 425 -24.92 3.19 -10.12
N LYS A 426 -24.87 2.38 -9.04
CA LYS A 426 -24.88 2.86 -7.66
C LYS A 426 -23.70 3.77 -7.35
N ALA A 427 -22.48 3.37 -7.74
CA ALA A 427 -21.26 4.14 -7.50
C ALA A 427 -21.30 5.51 -8.18
N GLN A 428 -21.74 5.53 -9.45
CA GLN A 428 -21.86 6.75 -10.23
C GLN A 428 -22.89 7.70 -9.61
N ALA A 429 -24.08 7.20 -9.27
CA ALA A 429 -25.13 8.01 -8.65
C ALA A 429 -24.69 8.64 -7.31
N LEU A 430 -23.95 7.89 -6.47
CA LEU A 430 -23.42 8.42 -5.21
C LEU A 430 -22.34 9.48 -5.43
N SER A 431 -21.44 9.26 -6.40
CA SER A 431 -20.41 10.22 -6.79
C SER A 431 -21.01 11.53 -7.33
N ASP A 432 -22.02 11.42 -8.18
CA ASP A 432 -22.73 12.57 -8.76
C ASP A 432 -23.48 13.34 -7.68
N MET A 433 -24.14 12.64 -6.76
CA MET A 433 -24.80 13.25 -5.59
C MET A 433 -23.80 14.00 -4.71
N GLU A 434 -22.67 13.39 -4.36
CA GLU A 434 -21.65 14.03 -3.52
C GLU A 434 -21.06 15.25 -4.22
N THR A 435 -20.76 15.15 -5.52
CA THR A 435 -20.22 16.26 -6.31
C THR A 435 -21.20 17.42 -6.40
N LEU A 436 -22.48 17.13 -6.69
CA LEU A 436 -23.54 18.12 -6.74
C LEU A 436 -23.72 18.80 -5.38
N THR A 437 -23.75 18.03 -4.29
CA THR A 437 -23.90 18.55 -2.92
C THR A 437 -22.74 19.46 -2.55
N ARG A 438 -21.50 19.03 -2.81
CA ARG A 438 -20.28 19.80 -2.55
C ARG A 438 -20.26 21.10 -3.34
N GLU A 439 -20.63 21.06 -4.61
CA GLU A 439 -20.62 22.24 -5.46
C GLU A 439 -21.71 23.24 -5.04
N ALA A 440 -22.91 22.75 -4.73
CA ALA A 440 -24.06 23.58 -4.33
C ALA A 440 -23.85 24.26 -2.97
N THR A 441 -23.08 23.63 -2.08
CA THR A 441 -22.72 24.14 -0.74
C THR A 441 -21.45 25.01 -0.75
N SER A 442 -20.74 25.10 -1.88
CA SER A 442 -19.53 25.93 -1.99
C SER A 442 -19.84 27.43 -1.93
N ALA A 443 -18.85 28.23 -1.54
CA ALA A 443 -18.98 29.69 -1.47
C ALA A 443 -19.21 30.35 -2.85
N LYS A 444 -18.74 29.70 -3.93
CA LYS A 444 -18.91 30.16 -5.32
C LYS A 444 -19.30 28.98 -6.22
N PRO A 445 -20.58 28.56 -6.18
CA PRO A 445 -21.08 27.42 -6.94
C PRO A 445 -20.92 27.63 -8.44
N ARG A 446 -20.34 26.64 -9.12
CA ARG A 446 -20.18 26.63 -10.58
C ARG A 446 -21.37 25.92 -11.20
N ARG A 447 -22.25 26.70 -11.82
CA ARG A 447 -23.46 26.23 -12.49
C ARG A 447 -23.21 25.01 -13.40
N LYS A 448 -22.18 25.06 -14.25
CA LYS A 448 -21.86 23.98 -15.18
C LYS A 448 -21.57 22.64 -14.49
N MET A 449 -20.96 22.65 -13.31
CA MET A 449 -20.69 21.43 -12.53
C MET A 449 -21.97 20.86 -11.90
N LEU A 450 -22.89 21.74 -11.49
CA LEU A 450 -24.21 21.35 -10.99
C LEU A 450 -25.06 20.72 -12.10
N GLU A 451 -25.02 21.28 -13.32
CA GLU A 451 -25.71 20.73 -14.48
C GLU A 451 -25.19 19.33 -14.82
N VAL A 452 -23.88 19.17 -14.96
CA VAL A 452 -23.27 17.86 -15.28
C VAL A 452 -23.58 16.79 -14.23
N SER A 453 -23.43 17.13 -12.94
CA SER A 453 -23.71 16.18 -11.86
C SER A 453 -25.21 15.87 -11.75
N GLY A 454 -26.07 16.87 -12.01
CA GLY A 454 -27.51 16.72 -12.02
C GLY A 454 -28.00 15.84 -13.18
N GLU A 455 -27.42 16.00 -14.37
CA GLU A 455 -27.66 15.11 -15.52
C GLU A 455 -27.27 13.67 -15.20
N GLY A 456 -26.11 13.45 -14.55
CA GLY A 456 -25.70 12.12 -14.08
C GLY A 456 -26.73 11.44 -13.19
N LEU A 457 -27.32 12.18 -12.24
CA LEU A 457 -28.41 11.68 -11.39
C LEU A 457 -29.71 11.39 -12.17
N ILE A 458 -30.05 12.22 -13.16
CA ILE A 458 -31.22 12.00 -14.02
C ILE A 458 -31.03 10.75 -14.88
N GLU A 459 -29.85 10.54 -15.46
CA GLU A 459 -29.53 9.33 -16.21
C GLU A 459 -29.60 8.08 -15.32
N ALA A 460 -29.06 8.13 -14.10
CA ALA A 460 -29.20 7.05 -13.14
C ALA A 460 -30.68 6.76 -12.83
N ALA A 461 -31.49 7.80 -12.64
CA ALA A 461 -32.93 7.66 -12.37
C ALA A 461 -33.70 7.00 -13.52
N LYS A 462 -33.25 7.11 -14.78
CA LYS A 462 -33.91 6.44 -15.93
C LYS A 462 -33.93 4.93 -15.82
N THR A 463 -32.99 4.34 -15.08
CA THR A 463 -32.98 2.89 -14.80
C THR A 463 -34.14 2.46 -13.89
N VAL A 464 -34.74 3.41 -13.16
CA VAL A 464 -35.88 3.21 -12.26
C VAL A 464 -36.99 4.17 -12.67
N ALA A 465 -37.74 3.82 -13.72
CA ALA A 465 -38.69 4.71 -14.41
C ALA A 465 -39.61 5.54 -13.48
N LYS A 466 -40.06 4.99 -12.35
CA LYS A 466 -40.90 5.68 -11.37
C LYS A 466 -40.23 6.86 -10.65
N MET A 467 -38.90 6.88 -10.55
CA MET A 467 -38.13 7.92 -9.85
C MET A 467 -37.72 9.09 -10.77
N VAL A 468 -37.78 8.91 -12.10
CA VAL A 468 -37.36 9.93 -13.09
C VAL A 468 -38.04 11.27 -12.87
N PRO A 469 -39.39 11.37 -12.72
CA PRO A 469 -40.04 12.66 -12.56
C PRO A 469 -39.63 13.37 -11.26
N SER A 470 -39.44 12.60 -10.18
CA SER A 470 -39.07 13.12 -8.86
C SER A 470 -37.66 13.71 -8.86
N ILE A 471 -36.68 12.94 -9.33
CA ILE A 471 -35.27 13.38 -9.41
C ILE A 471 -35.11 14.55 -10.39
N THR A 472 -35.77 14.51 -11.56
CA THR A 472 -35.71 15.59 -12.54
C THR A 472 -36.28 16.90 -11.96
N ALA A 473 -37.41 16.83 -11.26
CA ALA A 473 -38.00 18.00 -10.62
C ALA A 473 -37.11 18.56 -9.50
N ALA A 474 -36.49 17.70 -8.69
CA ALA A 474 -35.58 18.12 -7.63
C ALA A 474 -34.31 18.78 -8.18
N VAL A 475 -33.67 18.20 -9.19
CA VAL A 475 -32.50 18.78 -9.86
C VAL A 475 -32.84 20.12 -10.52
N ALA A 476 -33.95 20.20 -11.27
CA ALA A 476 -34.38 21.45 -11.89
C ALA A 476 -34.70 22.53 -10.84
N GLY A 477 -35.40 22.16 -9.77
CA GLY A 477 -35.72 23.06 -8.66
C GLY A 477 -34.49 23.58 -7.93
N LEU A 478 -33.41 22.79 -7.87
CA LEU A 478 -32.13 23.24 -7.32
C LEU A 478 -31.40 24.19 -8.28
N LEU A 479 -31.34 23.86 -9.57
CA LEU A 479 -30.61 24.66 -10.57
C LEU A 479 -31.17 26.08 -10.75
N THR A 480 -32.49 26.29 -10.54
CA THR A 480 -33.09 27.62 -10.60
C THR A 480 -32.59 28.56 -9.49
N LEU A 481 -32.01 28.04 -8.41
CA LEU A 481 -31.41 28.85 -7.34
C LEU A 481 -30.01 29.39 -7.67
N PHE A 482 -29.47 29.02 -8.83
CA PHE A 482 -28.15 29.42 -9.33
C PHE A 482 -28.26 30.09 -10.72
N ALA A 483 -29.43 30.67 -11.02
CA ALA A 483 -29.72 31.43 -12.23
C ALA A 483 -29.35 32.91 -12.12
#